data_AF-A0A497PWL4-F1
#
_entry.id   AF-A0A497PWL4-F1
#
_cell.length_a   1.000
_cell.length_b   1.000
_cell.length_c   1.000
_cell.angle_alpha   90.00
_cell.angle_beta   90.00
_cell.angle_gamma   90.00
#
_symmetry.space_group_name_H-M   'P 1'
#
loop_
_entity.id
_entity.type
_entity.pdbx_description
1 polymer ?
#
loop_
_entity_poly.entity_id
_entity_poly.type
_entity_poly.pdbx_seq_one_letter_code
_entity_poly.pdbx_strand_id
1 'polypeptide(L)'
;MRSGWICFGALLVIAGAVLALLPGYNAAYDFVPGYTVMIGAGVAILGLILIIMGFVFTRKKRDSVLRPVDTKVDDTPPPPPPPD
;
A
#
# COMPACT_ATOMS: atom_id res chain seq x y z
N MET A 1 0.95 9.97 7.43
CA MET A 1 0.61 9.77 6.00
C MET A 1 0.89 8.31 5.59
N ARG A 2 0.07 7.34 6.02
CA ARG A 2 0.35 5.89 5.84
C ARG A 2 -0.58 5.19 4.84
N SER A 3 -1.69 5.84 4.47
CA SER A 3 -2.74 5.32 3.58
C SER A 3 -2.66 5.81 2.12
N GLY A 4 -1.83 6.82 1.84
CA GLY A 4 -1.85 7.52 0.54
C GLY A 4 -1.48 6.63 -0.64
N TRP A 5 -0.44 5.79 -0.50
CA TRP A 5 0.07 4.95 -1.58
C TRP A 5 -0.88 3.82 -1.98
N ILE A 6 -1.60 3.26 -1.00
CA ILE A 6 -2.57 2.17 -1.25
C ILE A 6 -3.83 2.76 -1.89
N CYS A 7 -4.34 3.89 -1.39
CA CYS A 7 -5.48 4.59 -2.00
C CYS A 7 -5.17 5.06 -3.42
N PHE A 8 -3.97 5.60 -3.65
CA PHE A 8 -3.54 6.03 -4.99
C PHE A 8 -3.41 4.83 -5.96
N GLY A 9 -2.85 3.71 -5.50
CA GLY A 9 -2.81 2.47 -6.28
C GLY A 9 -4.22 1.96 -6.63
N ALA A 10 -5.17 1.99 -5.68
CA ALA A 10 -6.56 1.59 -5.92
C ALA A 10 -7.25 2.49 -6.95
N LEU A 11 -7.05 3.81 -6.89
CA LEU A 11 -7.58 4.74 -7.90
C LEU A 11 -7.00 4.44 -9.29
N LEU A 12 -5.71 4.15 -9.38
CA LEU A 12 -5.06 3.77 -10.64
C LEU A 12 -5.62 2.47 -11.23
N VAL A 13 -5.88 1.45 -10.40
CA VAL A 13 -6.51 0.21 -10.86
C VAL A 13 -7.91 0.47 -11.41
N ILE A 14 -8.73 1.25 -10.71
CA ILE A 14 -10.09 1.56 -11.15
C ILE A 14 -10.04 2.34 -12.46
N ALA A 15 -9.18 3.37 -12.57
CA ALA A 15 -9.03 4.15 -13.78
C ALA A 15 -8.57 3.30 -14.98
N GLY A 16 -7.58 2.42 -14.77
CA GLY A 16 -7.11 1.49 -15.80
C GLY A 16 -8.17 0.49 -16.24
N ALA A 17 -8.94 -0.06 -15.31
CA ALA A 17 -10.04 -0.98 -15.61
C ALA A 17 -11.14 -0.30 -16.44
N VAL A 18 -11.52 0.93 -16.08
CA VAL A 18 -12.50 1.71 -16.83
C VAL A 18 -11.98 1.98 -18.26
N LEU A 19 -10.73 2.41 -18.40
CA LEU A 19 -10.10 2.62 -19.71
C LEU A 19 -10.03 1.34 -20.56
N ALA A 20 -9.80 0.19 -19.95
CA ALA A 20 -9.72 -1.09 -20.68
C ALA A 20 -11.09 -1.60 -21.15
N LEU A 21 -12.15 -1.31 -20.40
CA LEU A 21 -13.51 -1.82 -20.67
C LEU A 21 -14.33 -0.89 -21.58
N LEU A 22 -14.02 0.41 -21.58
CA LEU A 22 -14.71 1.44 -22.37
C LEU A 22 -14.81 1.11 -23.88
N PRO A 23 -13.72 0.69 -24.56
CA PRO A 23 -13.78 0.33 -25.98
C PRO A 23 -14.69 -0.88 -26.26
N GLY A 24 -14.83 -1.80 -25.30
CA GLY A 24 -15.72 -2.95 -25.41
C GLY A 24 -17.21 -2.58 -25.32
N TYR A 25 -17.54 -1.43 -24.74
CA TYR A 25 -18.91 -0.93 -24.64
C TYR A 25 -19.30 -0.09 -25.86
N ASN A 26 -18.38 0.73 -26.36
CA ASN A 26 -18.58 1.52 -27.57
C ASN A 26 -17.23 1.82 -28.22
N ALA A 27 -17.11 1.49 -29.51
CA ALA A 27 -15.90 1.74 -30.31
C ALA A 27 -15.52 3.24 -30.39
N ALA A 28 -16.46 4.16 -30.15
CA ALA A 28 -16.18 5.58 -30.05
C ALA A 28 -15.24 5.96 -28.88
N TYR A 29 -15.06 5.07 -27.89
CA TYR A 29 -14.12 5.25 -26.79
C TYR A 29 -12.76 4.59 -27.03
N ASP A 30 -12.48 4.12 -28.25
CA ASP A 30 -11.14 3.70 -28.67
C ASP A 30 -10.29 4.93 -29.02
N PHE A 31 -9.74 5.57 -27.98
CA PHE A 31 -8.93 6.79 -28.10
C PHE A 31 -7.65 6.58 -28.92
N VAL A 32 -7.13 5.35 -28.96
CA VAL A 32 -5.97 4.95 -29.74
C VAL A 32 -6.32 3.63 -30.44
N PRO A 33 -6.57 3.63 -31.76
CA PRO A 33 -7.13 2.49 -32.49
C PRO A 33 -6.43 1.18 -32.18
N GLY A 34 -7.15 0.25 -31.55
CA GLY A 34 -6.65 -1.09 -31.20
C GLY A 34 -5.67 -1.15 -30.01
N TYR A 35 -5.29 -0.01 -29.41
CA TYR A 35 -4.35 0.06 -28.30
C TYR A 35 -4.97 0.55 -26.99
N THR A 36 -6.15 1.17 -26.99
CA THR A 36 -6.76 1.69 -25.75
C THR A 36 -6.96 0.61 -24.69
N VAL A 37 -7.32 -0.61 -25.11
CA VAL A 37 -7.46 -1.75 -24.19
C VAL A 37 -6.11 -2.14 -23.56
N MET A 38 -5.04 -2.20 -24.37
CA MET A 38 -3.69 -2.48 -23.87
C MET A 38 -3.21 -1.40 -22.90
N ILE A 39 -3.48 -0.12 -23.20
CA ILE A 39 -3.12 1.00 -22.34
C ILE A 39 -3.87 0.90 -21.01
N GLY A 40 -5.19 0.68 -21.04
CA GLY A 40 -6.00 0.51 -19.83
C GLY A 40 -5.51 -0.66 -18.97
N ALA A 41 -5.21 -1.81 -19.60
CA ALA A 41 -4.66 -2.98 -18.92
C ALA A 41 -3.30 -2.67 -18.28
N GLY A 42 -2.40 -1.96 -18.98
CA GLY A 42 -1.10 -1.55 -18.45
C GLY A 42 -1.22 -0.62 -17.23
N VAL A 43 -2.13 0.35 -17.28
CA VAL A 43 -2.43 1.24 -16.16
C VAL A 43 -2.96 0.47 -14.95
N ALA A 44 -3.85 -0.50 -15.17
CA ALA A 44 -4.38 -1.35 -14.11
C ALA A 44 -3.29 -2.22 -13.44
N ILE A 45 -2.39 -2.80 -14.24
CA ILE A 45 -1.24 -3.59 -13.73
C ILE A 45 -0.31 -2.71 -12.88
N LEU A 46 0.01 -1.49 -13.34
CA LEU A 46 0.81 -0.54 -12.57
C LEU A 46 0.15 -0.17 -11.23
N GLY A 47 -1.16 0.06 -11.23
CA GLY A 47 -1.93 0.30 -10.01
C GLY A 47 -1.83 -0.89 -9.04
N LEU A 48 -1.92 -2.12 -9.56
CA LEU A 48 -1.85 -3.34 -8.74
C LEU A 48 -0.46 -3.53 -8.12
N ILE A 49 0.61 -3.23 -8.85
CA ILE A 49 1.98 -3.22 -8.33
C ILE A 49 2.13 -2.22 -7.17
N LEU A 50 1.57 -1.02 -7.30
CA LEU A 50 1.59 0.00 -6.25
C LEU A 50 0.84 -0.46 -4.99
N ILE A 51 -0.30 -1.14 -5.15
CA ILE A 51 -1.04 -1.73 -4.02
C ILE A 51 -0.20 -2.78 -3.31
N ILE A 52 0.43 -3.70 -4.05
CA ILE A 52 1.31 -4.74 -3.49
C ILE A 52 2.47 -4.11 -2.72
N MET A 53 3.16 -3.13 -3.33
CA MET A 53 4.24 -2.39 -2.66
C MET A 53 3.76 -1.71 -1.38
N GLY A 54 2.60 -1.03 -1.42
CA GLY A 54 1.99 -0.42 -0.25
C GLY A 54 1.71 -1.45 0.87
N PHE A 55 1.27 -2.65 0.51
CA PHE A 55 1.01 -3.74 1.47
C PHE A 55 2.28 -4.33 2.08
N VAL A 56 3.33 -4.55 1.28
CA VAL A 56 4.63 -5.06 1.74
C VAL A 56 5.29 -4.08 2.72
N PHE A 57 5.32 -2.79 2.38
CA PHE A 57 5.87 -1.76 3.26
C PHE A 57 5.08 -1.59 4.56
N THR A 58 3.75 -1.74 4.52
CA THR A 58 2.93 -1.63 5.73
C THR A 58 3.06 -2.84 6.65
N ARG A 59 3.25 -4.06 6.13
CA ARG A 59 3.55 -5.26 6.94
C ARG A 59 4.84 -5.09 7.74
N LYS A 60 5.93 -4.65 7.09
CA LYS A 60 7.24 -4.44 7.73
C LYS A 60 7.19 -3.48 8.92
N LYS A 61 6.27 -2.49 8.89
CA LYS A 61 6.07 -1.53 9.99
C LYS A 61 5.10 -2.02 11.08
N ARG A 62 4.35 -3.11 10.89
CA ARG A 62 3.51 -3.71 11.95
C ARG A 62 4.31 -4.66 12.82
N ASP A 63 5.28 -5.37 12.24
CA ASP A 63 6.17 -6.26 12.98
C ASP A 63 7.07 -5.55 13.99
N SER A 64 7.32 -4.24 13.81
CA SER A 64 8.09 -3.42 14.76
C SER A 64 7.30 -2.97 16.00
N VAL A 65 5.96 -2.90 15.92
CA VAL A 65 5.10 -2.41 17.02
C VAL A 65 4.56 -3.57 17.86
N LEU A 66 4.44 -4.76 17.26
CA LEU A 66 3.98 -5.97 17.94
C LEU A 66 5.12 -6.76 18.60
N ARG A 67 6.36 -6.28 18.57
CA ARG A 67 7.41 -6.88 19.41
C ARG A 67 7.00 -6.65 20.86
N PRO A 68 6.78 -7.72 21.66
CA PRO A 68 6.58 -7.53 23.09
C PRO A 68 7.78 -6.76 23.62
N VAL A 69 7.53 -5.64 24.30
CA VAL A 69 8.55 -4.98 25.10
C VAL A 69 8.95 -6.00 26.15
N ASP A 70 10.20 -6.44 26.11
CA ASP A 70 10.76 -7.33 27.11
C ASP A 70 10.88 -6.50 28.40
N THR A 71 9.81 -6.47 29.19
CA THR A 71 9.72 -5.74 30.46
C THR A 71 10.38 -6.49 31.61
N LYS A 72 11.32 -7.40 31.33
CA LYS A 72 12.30 -7.84 32.32
C LYS A 72 13.34 -6.74 32.53
N VAL A 73 12.87 -5.57 32.96
CA VAL A 73 13.70 -4.71 33.81
C VAL A 73 13.84 -5.55 35.07
N ASP A 74 15.04 -6.07 35.28
CA ASP A 74 15.41 -6.77 36.49
C ASP A 74 14.76 -6.08 37.69
N ASP A 75 14.07 -6.84 38.53
CA ASP A 75 13.57 -6.43 39.84
C ASP A 75 14.75 -6.11 40.78
N THR A 76 15.73 -5.31 40.33
CA THR A 76 16.73 -4.71 41.20
C THR A 76 16.01 -3.63 42.01
N PRO A 77 15.94 -3.77 43.34
CA PRO A 77 15.36 -2.75 44.20
C PRO A 77 16.02 -1.39 43.94
N PRO A 78 15.30 -0.27 44.06
CA PRO A 78 15.92 1.05 43.96
C PRO A 78 17.10 1.15 44.95
N PRO A 79 18.22 1.78 44.56
CA PRO A 79 19.38 1.89 45.43
C PRO A 79 19.04 2.60 46.75
N PRO A 80 19.65 2.21 47.88
CA PRO A 80 19.33 2.78 49.19
C PRO A 80 19.66 4.29 49.24
N PRO A 81 18.94 5.08 50.06
CA PRO A 81 19.21 6.50 50.23
C PRO A 81 20.65 6.76 50.71
N PRO A 82 21.29 7.89 50.31
CA PRO A 82 22.60 8.28 50.84
C PRO A 82 22.56 8.44 52.37
N PRO A 83 23.64 8.06 53.09
CA PRO A 83 23.77 8.38 54.52
C PRO A 83 23.84 9.90 54.75
N ASP A 84 23.18 10.36 55.81
CA ASP A 84 23.13 11.78 56.26
C ASP A 84 24.51 12.39 56.55
#